data_AF-A0A1V5LLP1-F1
#
_entry.id   AF-A0A1V5LLP1-F1
#
_cell.length_a   1.000
_cell.length_b   1.000
_cell.length_c   1.000
_cell.angle_alpha   90.00
_cell.angle_beta   90.00
_cell.angle_gamma   90.00
#
_symmetry.space_group_name_H-M   'P 1'
#
loop_
_entity.id
_entity.type
_entity.pdbx_description
1 polymer ?
#
loop_
_entity_poly.entity_id
_entity_poly.type
_entity_poly.pdbx_seq_one_letter_code
_entity_poly.pdbx_strand_id
1 'polypeptide(L)'
;MEYAFSHAHNGDIFVKKAPACTLADLAEALKELLDADNEVRIIGTRHGEKVYETLVNREEMAKAIDCGDYYRIPADTRDLNYDKYFSNGDEKVKAVAEYTSHNTHRLNLEETKELLLTLDCVHEARKEGGLE
;
A
#
# COMPACT_ATOMS: atom_id res chain seq x y z
N MET A 1 -7.62 9.67 -8.17
CA MET A 1 -7.06 10.45 -9.27
C MET A 1 -7.43 11.92 -9.16
N GLU A 2 -8.68 12.26 -8.83
CA GLU A 2 -9.16 13.64 -8.66
C GLU A 2 -8.38 14.46 -7.62
N TYR A 3 -7.92 13.83 -6.52
CA TYR A 3 -7.16 14.53 -5.47
C TYR A 3 -5.84 15.11 -5.99
N ALA A 4 -5.03 14.30 -6.65
CA ALA A 4 -3.77 14.75 -7.26
C ALA A 4 -4.05 15.78 -8.37
N PHE A 5 -5.08 15.57 -9.20
CA PHE A 5 -5.41 16.51 -10.27
C PHE A 5 -5.71 17.94 -9.77
N SER A 6 -6.31 18.07 -8.59
CA SER A 6 -6.69 19.36 -8.01
C SER A 6 -5.65 19.98 -7.07
N HIS A 7 -4.72 19.19 -6.52
CA HIS A 7 -3.80 19.63 -5.47
C HIS A 7 -2.31 19.46 -5.82
N ALA A 8 -1.97 18.83 -6.95
CA ALA A 8 -0.58 18.56 -7.32
C ALA A 8 0.12 19.77 -7.90
N HIS A 9 1.37 19.95 -7.49
CA HIS A 9 2.35 20.77 -8.20
C HIS A 9 3.23 19.88 -9.08
N ASN A 10 3.92 20.48 -10.05
CA ASN A 10 4.80 19.74 -10.94
C ASN A 10 5.89 19.01 -10.12
N GLY A 11 5.99 17.69 -10.34
CA GLY A 11 6.96 16.82 -9.67
C GLY A 11 6.49 16.26 -8.32
N ASP A 12 5.29 16.62 -7.84
CA ASP A 12 4.72 15.97 -6.66
C ASP A 12 4.36 14.51 -6.94
N ILE A 13 4.67 13.62 -5.99
CA ILE A 13 4.18 12.26 -5.93
C ILE A 13 3.07 12.19 -4.87
N PHE A 14 1.94 11.59 -5.22
CA PHE A 14 0.85 11.34 -4.28
C PHE A 14 0.70 9.84 -4.02
N VAL A 15 0.69 9.48 -2.74
CA VAL A 15 0.46 8.11 -2.28
C VAL A 15 -0.80 8.11 -1.45
N LYS A 16 -1.80 7.31 -1.84
CA LYS A 16 -3.00 7.10 -1.02
C LYS A 16 -2.63 6.20 0.16
N LYS A 17 -3.00 6.60 1.37
CA LYS A 17 -2.95 5.71 2.54
C LYS A 17 -3.92 4.57 2.30
N ALA A 18 -3.46 3.36 2.57
CA ALA A 18 -4.20 2.14 2.29
C ALA A 18 -3.92 1.12 3.38
N PRO A 19 -4.95 0.36 3.81
CA PRO A 19 -4.73 -0.79 4.67
C PRO A 19 -4.03 -1.90 3.89
N ALA A 20 -3.56 -2.92 4.61
CA ALA A 20 -3.00 -4.13 4.03
C ALA A 20 -3.64 -5.37 4.66
N CYS A 21 -3.55 -6.53 4.02
CA CYS A 21 -3.91 -7.81 4.61
C CYS A 21 -2.76 -8.81 4.41
N THR A 22 -2.83 -9.96 5.07
CA THR A 22 -1.89 -11.06 4.78
C THR A 22 -2.38 -11.90 3.61
N LEU A 23 -1.46 -12.59 2.92
CA LEU A 23 -1.85 -13.57 1.92
C LEU A 23 -2.69 -14.72 2.51
N ALA A 24 -2.50 -15.03 3.79
CA ALA A 24 -3.28 -16.05 4.48
C ALA A 24 -4.74 -15.60 4.68
N ASP A 25 -4.94 -14.39 5.23
CA ASP A 25 -6.28 -13.83 5.42
C ASP A 25 -6.99 -13.59 4.09
N LEU A 26 -6.27 -13.15 3.05
CA LEU A 26 -6.83 -12.98 1.72
C LEU A 26 -7.29 -14.32 1.11
N ALA A 27 -6.48 -15.37 1.24
CA ALA A 27 -6.83 -16.69 0.73
C ALA A 27 -8.04 -17.27 1.48
N GLU A 28 -8.05 -17.17 2.81
CA GLU A 28 -9.15 -17.67 3.64
C GLU A 28 -10.44 -16.88 3.40
N ALA A 29 -10.35 -15.54 3.31
CA ALA A 29 -11.49 -14.69 3.01
C ALA A 29 -12.15 -15.07 1.67
N LEU A 30 -11.34 -15.32 0.63
CA LEU A 30 -11.86 -15.75 -0.67
C LEU A 30 -12.49 -17.14 -0.61
N LYS A 31 -11.90 -18.08 0.13
CA LYS A 31 -12.48 -19.41 0.34
C LYS A 31 -13.85 -19.33 1.01
N GLU A 32 -13.97 -18.57 2.10
CA GLU A 32 -15.23 -18.43 2.82
C GLU A 32 -16.30 -17.72 1.98
N LEU A 33 -15.93 -16.63 1.27
CA LEU A 33 -16.88 -15.87 0.45
C LEU A 33 -17.41 -16.67 -0.75
N LEU A 34 -16.60 -17.60 -1.28
CA LEU A 34 -16.91 -18.42 -2.44
C LEU A 34 -17.35 -19.84 -2.07
N ASP A 35 -17.60 -20.13 -0.79
CA ASP A 35 -17.95 -21.47 -0.27
C ASP A 35 -17.04 -22.59 -0.82
N ALA A 36 -15.73 -22.31 -0.84
CA ALA A 36 -14.73 -23.14 -1.50
C ALA A 36 -13.85 -23.87 -0.48
N ASP A 37 -13.73 -25.20 -0.64
CA ASP A 37 -12.93 -26.06 0.26
C ASP A 37 -11.56 -26.45 -0.34
N ASN A 38 -11.01 -25.62 -1.22
CA ASN A 38 -9.73 -25.87 -1.85
C ASN A 38 -8.58 -25.91 -0.82
N GLU A 39 -7.65 -26.85 -0.99
CA GLU A 39 -6.43 -26.94 -0.17
C GLU A 39 -5.49 -25.76 -0.48
N VAL A 40 -5.07 -25.04 0.57
CA VAL A 40 -4.04 -23.99 0.45
C VAL A 40 -2.65 -24.62 0.61
N ARG A 41 -1.82 -24.54 -0.44
CA ARG A 41 -0.47 -25.13 -0.45
C ARG A 41 0.59 -24.03 -0.39
N ILE A 42 1.46 -24.09 0.62
CA ILE A 42 2.59 -23.15 0.78
C ILE A 42 3.74 -23.60 -0.12
N ILE A 43 4.02 -22.82 -1.16
CA ILE A 43 5.09 -23.09 -2.14
C ILE A 43 6.40 -22.33 -1.89
N GLY A 44 6.42 -21.49 -0.85
CA GLY A 44 7.54 -20.62 -0.52
C GLY A 44 7.56 -19.31 -1.34
N THR A 45 8.44 -18.38 -0.94
CA THR A 45 8.62 -17.09 -1.61
C THR A 45 9.33 -17.26 -2.94
N ARG A 46 8.82 -16.62 -4.00
CA ARG A 46 9.41 -16.69 -5.34
C ARG A 46 10.59 -15.72 -5.47
N HIS A 47 11.44 -15.96 -6.47
CA HIS A 47 12.58 -15.08 -6.73
C HIS A 47 12.11 -13.65 -7.04
N GLY A 48 12.66 -12.67 -6.33
CA GLY A 48 12.34 -11.25 -6.51
C GLY A 48 11.13 -10.74 -5.72
N GLU A 49 10.43 -11.59 -4.98
CA GLU A 49 9.33 -11.16 -4.11
C GLU A 49 9.86 -10.60 -2.78
N LYS A 50 9.23 -9.52 -2.32
CA LYS A 50 9.46 -8.96 -0.99
C LYS A 50 8.42 -9.48 0.00
N VAL A 51 8.80 -9.53 1.27
CA VAL A 51 7.89 -9.94 2.37
C VAL A 51 6.80 -8.89 2.61
N TYR A 52 7.13 -7.62 2.38
CA TYR A 52 6.21 -6.50 2.43
C TYR A 52 6.61 -5.45 1.38
N GLU A 53 5.66 -4.65 0.98
CA GLU A 53 5.87 -3.59 -0.01
C GLU A 53 6.00 -2.23 0.66
N THR A 54 6.79 -1.36 0.06
CA THR A 54 7.02 0.01 0.51
C THR A 54 6.32 0.97 -0.44
N LEU A 55 5.42 1.79 0.10
CA LEU A 55 4.71 2.82 -0.68
C LEU A 55 5.40 4.18 -0.60
N VAL A 56 6.01 4.50 0.54
CA VAL A 56 6.82 5.70 0.70
C VAL A 56 8.10 5.33 1.44
N ASN A 57 9.23 5.48 0.78
CA ASN A 57 10.51 5.13 1.37
C ASN A 57 10.90 6.16 2.45
N ARG A 58 11.97 5.88 3.20
CA ARG A 58 12.41 6.73 4.31
C ARG A 58 12.75 8.17 3.93
N GLU A 59 13.42 8.37 2.80
CA GLU A 59 13.80 9.71 2.33
C GLU A 59 12.56 10.50 1.91
N GLU A 60 11.65 9.85 1.20
CA GLU A 60 10.36 10.42 0.79
C GLU A 60 9.51 10.77 2.01
N MET A 61 9.43 9.88 3.01
CA MET A 61 8.70 10.11 4.25
C MET A 61 9.24 11.30 5.05
N ALA A 62 10.55 11.56 5.00
CA ALA A 62 11.13 12.74 5.65
C ALA A 62 10.66 14.06 5.03
N LYS A 63 10.22 14.04 3.77
CA LYS A 63 9.70 15.19 3.01
C LYS A 63 8.18 15.16 2.84
N ALA A 64 7.54 14.05 3.19
CA ALA A 64 6.12 13.83 2.95
C ALA A 64 5.25 14.76 3.79
N ILE A 65 4.21 15.28 3.15
CA ILE A 65 3.19 16.11 3.78
C ILE A 65 1.94 15.26 3.93
N ASP A 66 1.45 15.15 5.16
CA ASP A 66 0.20 14.46 5.46
C ASP A 66 -0.99 15.32 5.01
N CYS A 67 -1.77 14.79 4.08
CA CYS A 67 -2.92 15.42 3.47
C CYS A 67 -4.23 14.69 3.83
N GLY A 68 -4.29 14.04 4.99
CA GLY A 68 -5.41 13.20 5.39
C GLY A 68 -5.27 11.80 4.80
N ASP A 69 -6.04 11.47 3.76
CA ASP A 69 -6.01 10.15 3.10
C ASP A 69 -4.80 9.95 2.18
N TYR A 70 -3.96 10.98 2.02
CA TYR A 70 -2.83 10.97 1.10
C TYR A 70 -1.56 11.45 1.79
N TYR A 71 -0.42 10.92 1.34
CA TYR A 71 0.88 11.56 1.47
C TYR A 71 1.19 12.29 0.17
N ARG A 72 1.60 13.56 0.27
CA ARG A 72 2.17 14.32 -0.84
C ARG A 72 3.68 14.43 -0.62
N ILE A 73 4.45 13.86 -1.53
CA ILE A 73 5.91 13.94 -1.53
C ILE A 73 6.30 14.98 -2.59
N PRO A 74 6.75 16.18 -2.19
CA PRO A 74 7.14 17.20 -3.14
C PRO A 74 8.42 16.83 -3.89
N ALA A 75 8.52 17.27 -5.13
CA ALA A 75 9.78 17.16 -5.87
C ALA A 75 10.92 17.86 -5.12
N ASP A 76 12.09 17.23 -5.18
CA ASP A 76 13.31 17.83 -4.66
C ASP A 76 13.79 18.92 -5.62
N THR A 77 13.36 20.15 -5.39
CA THR A 77 13.69 21.33 -6.21
C THR A 77 14.99 22.01 -5.77
N ARG A 78 15.90 21.30 -5.09
CA ARG A 78 17.22 21.83 -4.71
C ARG A 78 18.08 22.01 -5.97
N ASP A 79 17.85 23.10 -6.71
CA ASP A 79 18.59 23.64 -7.87
C ASP A 79 19.92 22.94 -8.19
N LEU A 80 19.91 21.77 -8.86
CA LEU A 80 21.10 21.07 -9.40
C LEU A 80 22.34 21.03 -8.47
N ASN A 81 22.17 21.16 -7.16
CA ASN A 81 23.26 21.48 -6.23
C ASN A 81 23.73 20.20 -5.54
N TYR A 82 24.72 19.56 -6.16
CA TYR A 82 25.31 18.30 -5.71
C TYR A 82 25.92 18.37 -4.29
N ASP A 83 26.25 19.56 -3.79
CA ASP A 83 26.86 19.76 -2.46
C ASP A 83 25.98 19.26 -1.31
N LYS A 84 24.65 19.22 -1.50
CA LYS A 84 23.70 18.76 -0.47
C LYS A 84 23.57 17.24 -0.39
N TYR A 85 24.21 16.48 -1.27
CA TYR A 85 24.31 15.02 -1.19
C TYR A 85 25.60 14.55 -0.51
N PHE A 86 26.65 15.38 -0.50
CA PHE A 86 27.99 14.99 -0.03
C PHE A 86 28.38 15.55 1.34
N SER A 87 27.86 16.72 1.75
CA SER A 87 28.50 17.48 2.84
C SER A 87 27.67 17.63 4.12
N ASN A 88 26.34 17.49 4.07
CA ASN A 88 25.45 17.68 5.22
C ASN A 88 24.27 16.69 5.17
N GLY A 89 24.37 15.59 5.91
CA GLY A 89 23.23 14.68 6.07
C GLY A 89 22.13 15.32 6.92
N ASP A 90 20.89 15.31 6.44
CA ASP A 90 19.75 15.79 7.21
C ASP A 90 19.40 14.75 8.30
N GLU A 91 19.65 15.10 9.57
CA GLU A 91 19.39 14.22 10.71
C GLU A 91 17.92 13.82 10.83
N LYS A 92 16.99 14.59 10.24
CA LYS A 92 15.55 14.26 10.23
C LYS A 92 15.27 12.92 9.53
N VAL A 93 16.05 12.56 8.51
CA VAL A 93 15.90 11.28 7.80
C VAL A 93 16.13 10.10 8.76
N LYS A 94 16.99 10.25 9.77
CA LYS A 94 17.29 9.17 10.73
C LYS A 94 16.17 8.90 11.73
N ALA A 95 15.18 9.78 11.89
CA ALA A 95 14.09 9.58 12.86
C ALA A 95 12.79 9.04 12.26
N VAL A 96 12.64 9.08 10.92
CA VAL A 96 11.38 8.74 10.26
C VAL A 96 11.40 7.29 9.76
N ALA A 97 10.31 6.56 10.00
CA ALA A 97 10.11 5.21 9.45
C ALA A 97 9.50 5.31 8.04
N GLU A 98 9.86 4.35 7.18
CA GLU A 98 9.18 4.15 5.89
C GLU A 98 7.71 3.77 6.06
N TYR A 99 6.87 4.02 5.06
CA TYR A 99 5.47 3.60 5.04
C TYR A 99 5.31 2.34 4.18
N THR A 100 4.91 1.24 4.82
CA THR A 100 4.91 -0.11 4.22
C THR A 100 3.61 -0.86 4.49
N SER A 101 3.39 -1.94 3.75
CA SER A 101 2.26 -2.85 4.03
C SER A 101 2.38 -3.57 5.38
N HIS A 102 3.55 -3.53 6.03
CA HIS A 102 3.76 -4.16 7.34
C HIS A 102 3.37 -3.26 8.52
N ASN A 103 3.49 -1.93 8.36
CA ASN A 103 3.25 -0.97 9.44
C ASN A 103 1.99 -0.11 9.26
N THR A 104 1.30 -0.22 8.12
CA THR A 104 -0.05 0.32 7.96
C THR A 104 -1.07 -0.48 8.79
N HIS A 105 -2.31 -0.01 8.82
CA HIS A 105 -3.42 -0.77 9.38
C HIS A 105 -3.58 -2.11 8.64
N ARG A 106 -3.40 -3.21 9.36
CA ARG A 106 -3.56 -4.58 8.84
C ARG A 106 -4.96 -5.09 9.12
N LEU A 107 -5.71 -5.32 8.06
CA LEU A 107 -7.05 -5.89 8.12
C LEU A 107 -6.97 -7.32 8.68
N ASN A 108 -7.91 -7.64 9.55
CA ASN A 108 -8.20 -9.02 9.93
C ASN A 108 -9.04 -9.73 8.85
N LEU A 109 -9.36 -11.00 9.08
CA LEU A 109 -10.14 -11.82 8.15
C LEU A 109 -11.51 -11.21 7.81
N GLU A 110 -12.27 -10.75 8.80
CA GLU A 110 -13.59 -10.14 8.61
C GLU A 110 -13.50 -8.83 7.83
N GLU A 111 -12.59 -7.94 8.23
CA GLU A 111 -12.36 -6.67 7.54
C GLU A 111 -11.90 -6.88 6.09
N THR A 112 -11.14 -7.95 5.82
CA THR A 112 -10.73 -8.34 4.48
C THR A 112 -11.93 -8.81 3.65
N LYS A 113 -12.84 -9.60 4.23
CA LYS A 113 -14.08 -10.02 3.56
C LYS A 113 -14.99 -8.84 3.25
N GLU A 114 -15.18 -7.93 4.20
CA GLU A 114 -15.95 -6.70 4.01
C GLU A 114 -15.41 -5.88 2.85
N LEU A 115 -14.08 -5.70 2.76
CA LEU A 115 -13.47 -4.99 1.66
C LEU A 115 -13.65 -5.72 0.32
N LEU A 116 -13.49 -7.04 0.29
CA LEU A 116 -13.70 -7.84 -0.94
C LEU A 116 -15.13 -7.75 -1.46
N LEU A 117 -16.12 -7.70 -0.56
CA LEU A 117 -17.53 -7.49 -0.90
C LEU A 117 -17.84 -6.08 -1.42
N THR A 118 -16.87 -5.17 -1.48
CA THR A 118 -17.05 -3.90 -2.20
C THR A 118 -16.74 -4.00 -3.70
N LEU A 119 -16.22 -5.14 -4.16
CA LEU A 119 -15.77 -5.35 -5.53
C LEU A 119 -16.81 -6.12 -6.34
N ASP A 120 -17.22 -5.56 -7.48
CA ASP A 120 -18.21 -6.18 -8.38
C ASP A 120 -17.77 -7.58 -8.85
N CYS A 121 -16.48 -7.79 -9.12
CA CYS A 121 -15.96 -9.08 -9.56
C CYS A 121 -16.11 -10.20 -8.51
N VAL A 122 -16.12 -9.86 -7.22
CA VAL A 122 -16.36 -10.83 -6.15
C VAL A 122 -17.83 -11.22 -6.12
N HIS A 123 -18.74 -10.26 -6.30
CA HIS A 123 -20.17 -10.55 -6.44
C HIS A 123 -20.49 -11.38 -7.68
N GLU A 124 -19.85 -11.08 -8.81
CA GLU A 124 -19.99 -11.87 -10.03
C GLU A 124 -19.54 -13.32 -9.82
N ALA A 125 -18.36 -13.52 -9.22
CA ALA A 125 -17.86 -14.86 -8.90
C ALA A 125 -18.80 -15.65 -7.97
N ARG A 126 -19.38 -14.98 -6.95
CA ARG A 126 -20.36 -15.59 -6.04
C ARG A 126 -21.64 -16.01 -6.78
N LYS A 127 -22.16 -15.17 -7.69
CA LYS A 127 -23.33 -15.49 -8.53
C LYS A 127 -23.07 -16.66 -9.47
N GLU A 128 -21.91 -16.68 -10.12
CA GLU A 128 -21.51 -17.81 -10.97
C GLU A 128 -21.40 -19.13 -10.19
N GLY A 129 -20.99 -19.05 -8.92
CA GLY A 129 -20.97 -20.16 -7.97
C GLY A 129 -22.33 -20.54 -7.39
N GLY A 130 -23.40 -19.80 -7.70
CA GLY A 130 -24.75 -20.05 -7.16
C GLY A 130 -24.94 -19.62 -5.69
N LEU A 131 -24.12 -18.70 -5.19
CA LEU A 131 -24.11 -18.25 -3.80
C LEU A 131 -24.90 -16.94 -3.54
N GLU A 132 -25.64 -16.44 -4.54
CA GLU A 132 -26.57 -15.29 -4.44
C GLU A 132 -27.76 -15.42 -5.40
#